data_AF-A0A938SK21-F1
#
_entry.id   AF-A0A938SK21-F1
#
_cell.length_a   1.000
_cell.length_b   1.000
_cell.length_c   1.000
_cell.angle_alpha   90.00
_cell.angle_beta   90.00
_cell.angle_gamma   90.00
#
_symmetry.space_group_name_H-M   'P 1'
#
loop_
_entity.id
_entity.type
_entity.pdbx_description
1 polymer ?
#
loop_
_entity_poly.entity_id
_entity_poly.type
_entity_poly.pdbx_seq_one_letter_code
_entity_poly.pdbx_strand_id
1 'polypeptide(L)'
;LAVRSQSGVAGVIEMSPYRTTVDWQESALVAFERGYVNLSLPAPLASNRPGAVEILRDPGKGARPEILSPHLPWVHAMRQQALNFLAAIQGKAKPPCEAEEALEDLKVARQYIRLLKGC
;
A
#
# COMPACT_ATOMS: atom_id res chain seq x y z
N LEU A 1 -11.15 5.90 8.54
CA LEU A 1 -12.27 5.08 8.02
C LEU A 1 -12.04 3.63 8.42
N ALA A 2 -12.97 3.02 9.15
CA ALA A 2 -12.95 1.58 9.37
C ALA A 2 -13.62 0.88 8.18
N VAL A 3 -13.02 -0.19 7.68
CA VAL A 3 -13.52 -0.97 6.53
C VAL A 3 -13.54 -2.46 6.88
N ARG A 4 -14.33 -3.23 6.12
CA ARG A 4 -14.35 -4.69 6.19
C ARG A 4 -14.26 -5.24 4.77
N SER A 5 -13.33 -6.15 4.53
CA SER A 5 -13.22 -6.85 3.24
C SER A 5 -14.42 -7.77 3.03
N GLN A 6 -14.59 -8.27 1.79
CA GLN A 6 -15.61 -9.28 1.48
C GLN A 6 -15.41 -10.59 2.27
N SER A 7 -14.16 -10.96 2.56
CA SER A 7 -13.81 -12.12 3.39
C SER A 7 -13.93 -11.86 4.90
N GLY A 8 -14.31 -10.64 5.29
CA GLY A 8 -14.57 -10.26 6.67
C GLY A 8 -13.38 -9.70 7.44
N VAL A 9 -12.23 -9.51 6.78
CA VAL A 9 -11.01 -8.92 7.37
C VAL A 9 -11.25 -7.44 7.65
N ALA A 10 -10.94 -6.99 8.86
CA ALA A 10 -11.03 -5.58 9.22
C ALA A 10 -9.84 -4.79 8.67
N GLY A 11 -10.08 -3.54 8.30
CA GLY A 11 -9.04 -2.61 7.89
C GLY A 11 -9.32 -1.21 8.38
N VAL A 12 -8.28 -0.38 8.41
CA VAL A 12 -8.39 1.04 8.70
C VAL A 12 -7.65 1.83 7.62
N ILE A 13 -8.31 2.85 7.07
CA ILE A 13 -7.68 3.86 6.23
C ILE A 13 -7.61 5.15 7.04
N GLU A 14 -6.40 5.60 7.34
CA GLU A 14 -6.14 6.86 8.03
C GLU A 14 -5.57 7.87 7.05
N MET A 15 -6.16 9.06 7.01
CA MET A 15 -5.71 10.15 6.15
C MET A 15 -5.48 11.39 7.00
N SER A 16 -4.26 11.92 7.02
CA SER A 16 -3.88 13.10 7.82
C SER A 16 -4.34 13.05 9.29
N PRO A 17 -4.10 11.96 10.05
CA PRO A 17 -4.44 11.92 11.48
C PRO A 17 -3.71 13.02 12.27
N TYR A 18 -2.58 13.47 11.75
CA TYR A 18 -1.84 14.67 12.16
C TYR A 18 -1.19 15.30 10.92
N ARG A 19 -0.54 16.45 11.11
CA ARG A 19 0.20 17.15 10.05
C ARG A 19 1.63 17.41 10.50
N THR A 20 2.55 17.24 9.57
CA THR A 20 3.96 17.62 9.72
C THR A 20 4.29 18.68 8.66
N THR A 21 5.41 19.39 8.82
CA THR A 21 5.87 20.41 7.86
C THR A 21 7.08 19.97 7.03
N VAL A 22 7.66 18.81 7.34
CA VAL A 22 8.98 18.39 6.83
C VAL A 22 8.93 17.02 6.16
N ASP A 23 8.16 16.08 6.70
CA ASP A 23 8.30 14.67 6.40
C ASP A 23 7.05 14.07 5.75
N TRP A 24 7.27 13.17 4.80
CA TRP A 24 6.22 12.37 4.18
C TRP A 24 6.06 11.06 4.93
N GLN A 25 4.90 10.85 5.53
CA GLN A 25 4.61 9.67 6.35
C GLN A 25 3.47 8.88 5.74
N GLU A 26 3.85 7.85 4.99
CA GLU A 26 2.94 6.92 4.34
C GLU A 26 3.40 5.50 4.64
N SER A 27 2.46 4.69 5.15
CA SER A 27 2.72 3.31 5.52
C SER A 27 1.50 2.43 5.32
N ALA A 28 1.74 1.12 5.25
CA ALA A 28 0.70 0.12 5.24
C ALA A 28 1.13 -1.07 6.10
N LEU A 29 0.28 -1.46 7.04
CA LEU A 29 0.48 -2.62 7.90
C LEU A 29 -0.55 -3.70 7.54
N VAL A 30 -0.06 -4.88 7.18
CA VAL A 30 -0.88 -6.07 6.97
C VAL A 30 -0.56 -7.06 8.06
N ALA A 31 -1.52 -7.27 8.98
CA ALA A 31 -1.36 -8.18 10.11
C ALA A 31 -1.94 -9.57 9.81
N PHE A 32 -1.26 -10.59 10.32
CA PHE A 32 -1.63 -12.00 10.25
C PHE A 32 -1.66 -12.59 11.66
N GLU A 33 -2.17 -13.81 11.80
CA GLU A 33 -2.18 -14.54 13.10
C GLU A 33 -0.78 -14.64 13.73
N ARG A 34 0.26 -14.77 12.90
CA ARG A 34 1.65 -15.04 13.34
C ARG A 34 2.68 -14.11 12.72
N GLY A 35 2.29 -12.85 12.49
CA GLY A 35 3.22 -11.90 11.91
C GLY A 35 2.56 -10.70 11.28
N TYR A 36 3.39 -9.90 10.63
CA TYR A 36 2.95 -8.76 9.85
C TYR A 36 3.90 -8.46 8.70
N VAL A 37 3.39 -7.73 7.72
CA VAL A 37 4.18 -7.00 6.73
C VAL A 37 3.92 -5.52 6.94
N ASN A 38 4.97 -4.76 7.21
CA ASN A 38 4.93 -3.31 7.38
C ASN A 38 5.68 -2.64 6.23
N LEU A 39 5.01 -1.75 5.52
CA LEU A 39 5.55 -1.01 4.40
C LEU A 39 5.70 0.45 4.79
N SER A 40 6.86 1.05 4.48
CA SER A 40 7.04 2.51 4.57
C SER A 40 7.40 3.05 3.20
N LEU A 41 6.63 4.01 2.71
CA LEU A 41 6.84 4.61 1.40
C LEU A 41 7.54 5.98 1.53
N PRO A 42 8.57 6.24 0.71
CA PRO A 42 9.22 7.54 0.70
C PRO A 42 8.32 8.56 0.00
N ALA A 43 8.61 9.84 0.18
CA ALA A 43 7.91 10.90 -0.55
C ALA A 43 7.91 10.62 -2.06
N PRO A 44 6.80 10.86 -2.79
CA PRO A 44 6.70 10.53 -4.22
C PRO A 44 7.74 11.19 -5.14
N LEU A 45 8.40 12.27 -4.68
CA LEU A 45 9.46 12.97 -5.40
C LEU A 45 10.87 12.66 -4.87
N ALA A 46 10.99 11.82 -3.83
CA ALA A 46 12.27 11.38 -3.29
C ALA A 46 12.94 10.42 -4.29
N SER A 47 13.68 11.02 -5.23
CA SER A 47 14.43 10.27 -6.23
C SER A 47 15.48 9.38 -5.56
N ASN A 48 15.67 8.18 -6.12
CA ASN A 48 16.67 7.21 -5.67
C ASN A 48 16.57 6.83 -4.19
N ARG A 49 15.38 6.89 -3.59
CA ARG A 49 15.12 6.35 -2.26
C ARG A 49 14.11 5.22 -2.39
N PRO A 50 14.49 3.95 -2.13
CA PRO A 50 13.50 2.88 -2.05
C PRO A 50 12.65 3.07 -0.79
N GLY A 51 11.46 2.48 -0.80
CA GLY A 51 10.73 2.24 0.46
C GLY A 51 11.44 1.21 1.33
N ALA A 52 10.81 0.86 2.44
CA ALA A 52 11.25 -0.25 3.27
C ALA A 52 10.10 -1.22 3.50
N VAL A 53 10.46 -2.49 3.65
CA VAL A 53 9.55 -3.56 4.04
C VAL A 53 10.14 -4.17 5.30
N GLU A 54 9.33 -4.28 6.34
CA GLU A 54 9.66 -5.07 7.52
C GLU A 54 8.67 -6.23 7.61
N ILE A 55 9.19 -7.44 7.78
CA ILE A 55 8.38 -8.65 7.90
C ILE A 55 8.66 -9.27 9.25
N LEU A 56 7.65 -9.34 10.11
CA LEU A 56 7.70 -10.18 11.30
C LEU A 56 7.06 -11.52 10.97
N ARG A 57 7.78 -12.61 11.25
CA ARG A 57 7.29 -13.98 11.06
C ARG A 57 7.54 -14.79 12.32
N ASP A 58 6.48 -15.35 12.89
CA ASP A 58 6.55 -16.36 13.94
C ASP A 58 6.20 -17.75 13.36
N PRO A 59 7.18 -18.67 13.21
CA PRO A 59 6.91 -20.02 12.73
C PRO A 59 6.04 -20.86 13.70
N GLY A 60 5.94 -20.45 14.96
CA GLY A 60 5.28 -21.18 16.04
C GLY A 60 6.07 -22.41 16.51
N LYS A 61 5.40 -23.27 17.31
CA LYS A 61 5.96 -24.53 17.85
C LYS A 61 7.27 -24.36 18.63
N GLY A 62 7.43 -23.22 19.31
CA GLY A 62 8.62 -22.91 20.11
C GLY A 62 9.84 -22.44 19.29
N ALA A 63 9.69 -22.27 17.97
CA ALA A 63 10.71 -21.60 17.16
C ALA A 63 10.78 -20.10 17.51
N ARG A 64 11.94 -19.48 17.33
CA ARG A 64 12.14 -18.06 17.59
C ARG A 64 11.49 -17.21 16.48
N PRO A 65 10.71 -16.18 16.81
CA PRO A 65 10.23 -15.21 15.83
C PRO A 65 11.38 -14.42 15.19
N GLU A 66 11.20 -14.05 13.92
CA GLU A 66 12.20 -13.34 13.12
C GLU A 66 11.62 -12.03 12.58
N ILE A 67 12.48 -11.03 12.46
CA ILE A 67 12.22 -9.78 11.74
C ILE A 67 13.17 -9.73 10.54
N LEU A 68 12.61 -9.56 9.35
CA LEU A 68 13.33 -9.49 8.09
C LEU A 68 13.15 -8.12 7.45
N SER A 69 14.23 -7.56 6.92
CA SER A 69 14.23 -6.32 6.13
C SER A 69 14.93 -6.59 4.79
N PRO A 70 14.19 -6.96 3.73
CA PRO A 70 14.79 -7.24 2.43
C PRO A 70 15.38 -5.96 1.81
N HIS A 71 16.47 -6.12 1.06
CA HIS A 71 16.95 -5.06 0.18
C HIS A 71 16.01 -4.91 -1.01
N LEU A 72 15.52 -3.69 -1.23
CA LEU A 72 14.63 -3.39 -2.36
C LEU A 72 15.41 -2.80 -3.53
N PRO A 73 14.97 -3.07 -4.77
CA PRO A 73 15.56 -2.45 -5.95
C PRO A 73 15.28 -0.94 -5.92
N TRP A 74 16.24 -0.17 -6.40
CA TRP A 74 16.18 1.30 -6.42
C TRP A 74 15.35 1.78 -7.62
N VAL A 75 14.10 1.36 -7.67
CA VAL A 75 13.16 1.70 -8.74
C VAL A 75 12.15 2.69 -8.21
N HIS A 76 12.16 3.88 -8.80
CA HIS A 76 11.19 4.92 -8.47
C HIS A 76 9.78 4.51 -8.95
N ALA A 77 8.76 4.64 -8.09
CA ALA A 77 7.40 4.21 -8.40
C ALA A 77 6.85 4.85 -9.70
N MET A 78 7.02 6.16 -9.87
CA MET A 78 6.57 6.87 -11.09
C MET A 78 7.31 6.41 -12.35
N ARG A 79 8.59 6.00 -12.22
CA ARG A 79 9.35 5.45 -13.35
C ARG A 79 8.78 4.09 -13.74
N GLN A 80 8.51 3.22 -12.76
CA GLN A 80 7.89 1.92 -13.02
C GLN A 80 6.49 2.07 -13.62
N GLN A 81 5.70 3.03 -13.14
CA GLN A 81 4.38 3.33 -13.69
C GLN A 81 4.45 3.75 -15.16
N ALA A 82 5.38 4.63 -15.53
CA ALA A 82 5.58 5.04 -16.92
C ALA A 82 6.04 3.87 -17.82
N LEU A 83 6.91 2.99 -17.32
CA LEU A 83 7.33 1.78 -18.05
C LEU A 83 6.15 0.82 -18.27
N ASN A 84 5.32 0.61 -17.25
CA ASN A 84 4.13 -0.23 -17.34
C ASN A 84 3.11 0.33 -18.34
N PHE A 85 2.94 1.65 -18.39
CA PHE A 85 2.10 2.32 -19.37
C PHE A 85 2.57 2.08 -20.81
N LEU A 86 3.88 2.24 -21.08
CA LEU A 86 4.43 1.95 -22.41
C LEU A 86 4.25 0.48 -22.81
N ALA A 87 4.47 -0.45 -21.87
CA ALA A 87 4.27 -1.87 -22.12
C ALA A 87 2.80 -2.19 -22.48
N ALA A 88 1.84 -1.52 -21.83
CA ALA A 88 0.42 -1.67 -22.11
C ALA A 88 0.04 -1.18 -23.52
N ILE A 89 0.46 0.03 -23.91
CA ILE A 89 0.16 0.57 -25.25
C ILE A 89 0.83 -0.24 -26.36
N GLN A 90 2.00 -0.80 -26.08
CA GLN A 90 2.70 -1.68 -27.02
C GLN A 90 2.11 -3.10 -27.10
N GLY A 91 1.07 -3.41 -26.30
CA GLY A 91 0.47 -4.75 -26.25
C GLY A 91 1.37 -5.83 -25.64
N LYS A 92 2.44 -5.43 -24.93
CA LYS A 92 3.41 -6.36 -24.32
C LYS A 92 2.94 -6.92 -22.99
N ALA A 93 2.09 -6.17 -22.27
CA ALA A 93 1.51 -6.56 -21.00
C ALA A 93 0.16 -5.87 -20.83
N LYS A 94 -0.68 -6.39 -19.92
CA LYS A 94 -1.87 -5.65 -19.46
C LYS A 94 -1.44 -4.52 -18.51
N PRO A 95 -2.20 -3.42 -18.43
CA PRO A 95 -1.98 -2.44 -17.37
C PRO A 95 -2.15 -3.13 -16.00
N PRO A 96 -1.35 -2.76 -14.99
CA PRO A 96 -1.41 -3.39 -13.67
C PRO A 96 -2.71 -3.10 -12.91
N CYS A 97 -3.46 -2.07 -13.33
CA CYS A 97 -4.78 -1.71 -12.83
C CYS A 97 -5.63 -1.37 -14.07
N GLU A 98 -6.72 -2.13 -14.27
CA GLU A 98 -7.67 -1.92 -15.37
C GLU A 98 -8.77 -0.91 -14.95
N ALA A 99 -9.55 -0.42 -15.92
CA ALA A 99 -10.54 0.62 -15.66
C ALA A 99 -11.64 0.18 -14.67
N GLU A 100 -11.98 -1.11 -14.70
CA GLU A 100 -12.95 -1.74 -13.82
C GLU A 100 -12.49 -1.70 -12.35
N GLU A 101 -11.19 -1.91 -12.10
CA GLU A 101 -10.62 -1.84 -10.75
C GLU A 101 -10.60 -0.40 -10.23
N ALA A 102 -10.17 0.55 -11.07
CA ALA A 102 -10.19 1.98 -10.73
C ALA A 102 -11.60 2.51 -10.43
N LEU A 103 -12.64 1.92 -11.04
CA LEU A 103 -14.02 2.27 -10.72
C LEU A 103 -14.43 1.85 -9.30
N GLU A 104 -13.94 0.71 -8.81
CA GLU A 104 -14.19 0.27 -7.43
C GLU A 104 -13.56 1.22 -6.41
N ASP A 105 -12.35 1.72 -6.69
CA ASP A 105 -11.69 2.74 -5.84
C ASP A 105 -12.54 4.01 -5.74
N LEU A 106 -13.10 4.47 -6.86
CA LEU A 106 -13.99 5.64 -6.87
C LEU A 106 -15.28 5.41 -6.09
N LYS A 107 -15.84 4.19 -6.12
CA LYS A 107 -17.02 3.82 -5.33
C LYS A 107 -16.70 3.89 -3.84
N VAL A 108 -15.56 3.35 -3.40
CA VAL A 108 -15.10 3.41 -2.01
C VAL A 108 -14.84 4.86 -1.57
N ALA A 109 -14.15 5.66 -2.40
CA ALA A 109 -13.92 7.08 -2.12
C ALA A 109 -15.25 7.85 -1.95
N ARG A 110 -16.25 7.56 -2.80
CA ARG A 110 -17.59 8.15 -2.66
C ARG A 110 -18.28 7.72 -1.37
N GLN A 111 -18.20 6.45 -0.98
CA GLN A 111 -18.74 5.97 0.30
C GLN A 111 -18.09 6.69 1.48
N TYR A 112 -16.77 6.86 1.45
CA TYR A 112 -16.05 7.63 2.45
C TYR A 112 -16.54 9.08 2.56
N ILE A 113 -16.68 9.78 1.43
CA ILE A 113 -17.17 11.17 1.41
C ILE A 113 -18.58 11.26 2.01
N ARG A 114 -19.46 10.31 1.70
CA ARG A 114 -20.81 10.25 2.28
C ARG A 114 -20.78 10.06 3.79
N LEU A 115 -19.95 9.14 4.28
CA LEU A 115 -19.78 8.94 5.72
C LEU A 115 -19.22 10.18 6.42
N LEU A 116 -18.29 10.89 5.78
CA LEU A 116 -17.67 12.09 6.33
C LEU A 116 -18.64 13.29 6.36
N LYS A 117 -19.45 13.46 5.32
CA LYS A 117 -20.34 14.63 5.16
C LYS A 117 -21.79 14.39 5.60
N GLY A 118 -22.18 13.14 5.83
CA GLY A 118 -23.56 12.78 6.19
C GLY A 118 -24.57 12.85 5.04
N CYS A 119 -24.12 12.97 3.78
CA CYS A 119 -24.95 13.07 2.58
C CYS A 119 -24.36 12.33 1.37
#